data_AF-E0XV09-F1
#
_entry.id   AF-E0XV09-F1
#
_cell.length_a   1.000
_cell.length_b   1.000
_cell.length_c   1.000
_cell.angle_alpha   90.00
_cell.angle_beta   90.00
_cell.angle_gamma   90.00
#
_symmetry.space_group_name_H-M   'P 1'
#
loop_
_entity.id
_entity.type
_entity.pdbx_description
1 polymer ?
#
loop_
_entity_poly.entity_id
_entity_poly.type
_entity_poly.pdbx_seq_one_letter_code
_entity_poly.pdbx_strand_id
1 'polypeptide(L)'
;MRPMLIWSVLFGISLIVHTIISWQIGQDIGNPLEPPEEVEINIAVAEPPPEPLERPKPEDPLLFEEEFEIEPPDKLIAPEAVTAPAPDAPLALRADSGGTTGFDLPNPLSSLPLGEGFGTAGFGGGIGNALGNSNNRFASFISDLRTNGLDVVFVVDATGSMGWAIDEIKDRIYDIVSTVRTLVPAARFGFVAFRDHNDPEFLVRSEPLTFSTAKLHRFLDPLQAAGGGDIWEEVNAGIAAGIDDSGWRVGARRIIILVGDAPPREESFDELLGRIHRFTANGGTLSTLDVSPSANPGLIEIREGRPVNRAIYRGKPMREFLEMTEAGKGDAGTLHGDVKVTKRLITLIMGEQFANEMRALLEVI
;
A
#
# COMPACT_ATOMS: atom_id res chain seq x y z
N MET A 1 32.90 51.86 37.06
CA MET A 1 31.53 52.34 37.39
C MET A 1 30.53 52.29 36.23
N ARG A 2 30.92 51.98 34.98
CA ARG A 2 29.99 51.90 33.82
C ARG A 2 29.18 50.59 33.62
N PRO A 3 29.60 49.38 34.08
CA PRO A 3 28.84 48.17 33.78
C PRO A 3 27.56 48.02 34.62
N MET A 4 27.55 48.49 35.87
CA MET A 4 26.35 48.41 36.73
C MET A 4 25.20 49.30 36.25
N LEU A 5 25.50 50.39 35.53
CA LEU A 5 24.49 51.26 34.95
C LEU A 5 23.75 50.58 33.78
N ILE A 6 24.47 49.77 32.99
CA ILE A 6 23.89 49.05 31.84
C ILE A 6 22.94 47.95 32.34
N TRP A 7 23.35 47.20 33.37
CA TRP A 7 22.51 46.15 33.96
C TRP A 7 21.23 46.68 34.61
N SER A 8 21.30 47.84 35.26
CA SER A 8 20.11 48.48 35.86
C SER A 8 19.16 49.04 34.79
N VAL A 9 19.67 49.57 33.69
CA VAL A 9 18.85 49.98 32.54
C VAL A 9 18.18 48.78 31.87
N LEU A 10 18.91 47.69 31.62
CA LEU A 10 18.35 46.47 31.03
C LEU A 10 17.28 45.82 31.94
N PHE A 11 17.51 45.83 33.26
CA PHE A 11 16.51 45.36 34.22
C PHE A 11 15.25 46.22 34.20
N GLY A 12 15.40 47.55 34.13
CA GLY A 12 14.28 48.48 33.99
C GLY A 12 13.46 48.25 32.71
N ILE A 13 14.13 48.02 31.57
CA ILE A 13 13.46 47.70 30.30
C ILE A 13 12.71 46.36 30.41
N SER A 14 13.34 45.33 30.99
CA SER A 14 12.71 44.02 31.19
C SER A 14 11.44 44.11 32.04
N LEU A 15 11.49 44.89 33.13
CA LEU A 15 10.34 45.12 34.01
C LEU A 15 9.18 45.78 33.26
N ILE A 16 9.46 46.77 32.42
CA ILE A 16 8.45 47.47 31.59
C ILE A 16 7.84 46.52 30.56
N VAL A 17 8.64 45.68 29.91
CA VAL A 17 8.13 44.70 28.95
C VAL A 17 7.20 43.69 29.63
N HIS A 18 7.58 43.17 30.80
CA HIS A 18 6.74 42.23 31.54
C HIS A 18 5.44 42.85 32.06
N THR A 19 5.45 44.11 32.48
CA THR A 19 4.22 44.80 32.92
C THR A 19 3.27 45.06 31.75
N ILE A 20 3.78 45.40 30.56
CA ILE A 20 2.94 45.57 29.36
C ILE A 20 2.31 44.23 28.94
N ILE A 21 3.10 43.16 28.89
CA ILE A 21 2.59 41.82 28.52
C ILE A 21 1.55 41.33 29.53
N SER A 22 1.80 41.46 30.84
CA SER A 22 0.81 41.10 31.87
C SER A 22 -0.46 41.93 31.78
N TRP A 23 -0.35 43.23 31.48
CA TRP A 23 -1.52 44.10 31.33
C TRP A 23 -2.35 43.73 30.10
N GLN A 24 -1.71 43.36 28.99
CA GLN A 24 -2.38 42.96 27.76
C GLN A 24 -3.10 41.62 27.91
N ILE A 25 -2.47 40.63 28.54
CA ILE A 25 -3.10 39.33 28.85
C ILE A 25 -4.24 39.50 29.86
N GLY A 26 -4.12 40.44 30.80
CA GLY A 26 -5.17 40.76 31.76
C GLY A 26 -6.44 41.37 31.13
N GLN A 27 -6.34 42.00 29.96
CA GLN A 27 -7.51 42.51 29.24
C GLN A 27 -8.30 41.40 28.52
N ASP A 28 -7.64 40.36 28.03
CA ASP A 28 -8.30 39.23 27.35
C ASP A 28 -9.11 38.33 28.29
N ILE A 29 -8.82 38.34 29.60
CA ILE A 29 -9.52 37.51 30.60
C ILE A 29 -10.81 38.19 31.11
N GLY A 30 -11.02 39.47 30.78
CA GLY A 30 -12.13 40.28 31.29
C GLY A 30 -13.35 40.40 30.38
N ASN A 31 -13.30 39.88 29.15
CA ASN A 31 -14.44 39.96 28.24
C ASN A 31 -15.27 38.67 28.36
N PRO A 32 -16.46 38.70 28.99
CA PRO A 32 -17.35 37.55 28.93
C PRO A 32 -17.69 37.30 27.46
N LEU A 33 -17.55 36.04 27.04
CA LEU A 33 -18.03 35.56 25.74
C LEU A 33 -19.44 36.10 25.53
N GLU A 34 -19.66 36.80 24.41
CA GLU A 34 -21.01 37.22 24.00
C GLU A 34 -21.94 36.00 24.12
N PRO A 35 -23.14 36.16 24.70
CA PRO A 35 -24.10 35.07 24.70
C PRO A 35 -24.35 34.69 23.23
N PRO A 36 -24.46 33.39 22.91
CA PRO A 36 -24.72 32.99 21.53
C PRO A 36 -25.99 33.69 21.06
N GLU A 37 -25.94 34.33 19.89
CA GLU A 37 -27.14 34.81 19.21
C GLU A 37 -28.15 33.66 19.18
N GLU A 38 -29.34 33.91 19.72
CA GLU A 38 -30.50 33.05 19.49
C GLU A 38 -30.80 33.10 17.99
N VAL A 39 -30.19 32.18 17.25
CA VAL A 39 -30.61 31.89 15.89
C VAL A 39 -32.00 31.29 16.01
N GLU A 40 -33.03 32.07 15.69
CA GLU A 40 -34.36 31.54 15.37
C GLU A 40 -34.21 30.58 14.19
N ILE A 41 -34.04 29.29 14.50
CA ILE A 41 -34.13 28.24 13.51
C ILE A 41 -35.59 28.17 13.11
N ASN A 42 -35.95 28.89 12.05
CA ASN A 42 -37.16 28.61 11.31
C ASN A 42 -37.01 27.24 10.66
N ILE A 43 -37.38 26.20 11.42
CA ILE A 43 -37.60 24.87 10.89
C ILE A 43 -38.80 24.99 9.96
N ALA A 44 -38.53 25.19 8.68
CA ALA A 44 -39.48 24.82 7.65
C ALA A 44 -39.69 23.31 7.82
N VAL A 45 -40.85 22.93 8.37
CA VAL A 45 -41.31 21.55 8.37
C VAL A 45 -41.39 21.15 6.91
N ALA A 46 -40.39 20.37 6.46
CA ALA A 46 -40.44 19.72 5.18
C ALA A 46 -41.71 18.88 5.15
N GLU A 47 -42.48 19.01 4.06
CA GLU A 47 -43.66 18.18 3.81
C GLU A 47 -43.29 16.71 4.03
N PRO A 48 -44.18 15.91 4.64
CA PRO A 48 -43.92 14.50 4.88
C PRO A 48 -43.57 13.83 3.55
N PRO A 49 -42.59 12.91 3.54
CA PRO A 49 -42.19 12.23 2.32
C PRO A 49 -43.42 11.53 1.71
N PRO A 50 -43.56 11.53 0.37
CA PRO A 50 -44.65 10.80 -0.27
C PRO A 50 -44.60 9.33 0.16
N GLU A 51 -45.78 8.73 0.33
CA GLU A 51 -45.93 7.34 0.77
C GLU A 51 -45.00 6.40 -0.02
N PRO A 52 -44.44 5.37 0.64
CA PRO A 52 -43.56 4.41 -0.03
C PRO A 52 -44.31 3.84 -1.23
N LEU A 53 -43.74 3.98 -2.43
CA LEU A 53 -44.24 3.28 -3.61
C LEU A 53 -44.31 1.80 -3.27
N GLU A 54 -45.52 1.24 -3.25
CA GLU A 54 -45.72 -0.20 -3.11
C GLU A 54 -44.86 -0.88 -4.18
N ARG A 55 -43.99 -1.80 -3.75
CA ARG A 55 -43.23 -2.61 -4.70
C ARG A 55 -44.24 -3.28 -5.62
N PRO A 56 -44.08 -3.21 -6.95
CA PRO A 56 -44.93 -4.00 -7.84
C PRO A 56 -44.88 -5.45 -7.37
N LYS A 57 -46.04 -6.11 -7.32
CA LYS A 57 -46.15 -7.54 -6.99
C LYS A 57 -45.09 -8.30 -7.79
N PRO A 58 -44.42 -9.31 -7.20
CA PRO A 58 -43.50 -10.14 -7.96
C PRO A 58 -44.27 -10.70 -9.15
N GLU A 59 -43.85 -10.29 -10.35
CA GLU A 59 -44.26 -10.93 -11.59
C GLU A 59 -43.83 -12.40 -11.53
N ASP A 60 -44.64 -13.25 -12.15
CA ASP A 60 -44.54 -14.71 -12.10
C ASP A 60 -43.08 -15.20 -12.21
N PRO A 61 -42.70 -16.26 -11.48
CA PRO A 61 -41.36 -16.82 -11.61
C PRO A 61 -41.11 -17.14 -13.08
N LEU A 62 -40.03 -16.59 -13.63
CA LEU A 62 -39.55 -16.90 -14.96
C LEU A 62 -39.46 -18.42 -15.08
N LEU A 63 -40.42 -19.01 -15.78
CA LEU A 63 -40.35 -20.37 -16.28
C LEU A 63 -39.23 -20.35 -17.32
N PHE A 64 -38.05 -20.79 -16.91
CA PHE A 64 -36.98 -21.13 -17.84
C PHE A 64 -37.51 -22.24 -18.74
N GLU A 65 -37.82 -21.90 -19.98
CA GLU A 65 -38.12 -22.88 -21.02
C GLU A 65 -36.90 -23.79 -21.21
N GLU A 66 -37.17 -25.08 -21.01
CA GLU A 66 -36.50 -26.29 -21.49
C GLU A 66 -34.96 -26.37 -21.46
N GLU A 67 -34.51 -27.32 -20.64
CA GLU A 67 -33.18 -27.91 -20.66
C GLU A 67 -32.89 -28.49 -22.06
N PHE A 68 -32.01 -27.83 -22.81
CA PHE A 68 -31.61 -28.27 -24.14
C PHE A 68 -30.72 -29.51 -24.01
N GLU A 69 -31.31 -30.71 -24.11
CA GLU A 69 -30.55 -31.97 -24.27
C GLU A 69 -29.80 -31.94 -25.60
N ILE A 70 -28.49 -31.71 -25.54
CA ILE A 70 -27.60 -31.86 -26.68
C ILE A 70 -27.36 -33.37 -26.87
N GLU A 71 -28.05 -33.99 -27.82
CA GLU A 71 -27.68 -35.34 -28.27
C GLU A 71 -26.25 -35.32 -28.83
N PRO A 72 -25.34 -36.17 -28.32
CA PRO A 72 -23.98 -36.25 -28.86
C PRO A 72 -24.03 -36.82 -30.29
N PRO A 73 -23.26 -36.27 -31.24
CA PRO A 73 -23.29 -36.76 -32.62
C PRO A 73 -22.75 -38.20 -32.74
N ASP A 74 -23.46 -39.02 -33.50
CA ASP A 74 -23.28 -40.48 -33.63
C ASP A 74 -21.96 -40.97 -34.26
N LYS A 75 -21.03 -40.09 -34.63
CA LYS A 75 -19.72 -40.49 -35.16
C LYS A 75 -18.62 -39.55 -34.70
N LEU A 76 -17.84 -40.01 -33.73
CA LEU A 76 -16.50 -39.53 -33.45
C LEU A 76 -15.60 -39.87 -34.65
N ILE A 77 -15.45 -38.94 -35.59
CA ILE A 77 -14.34 -39.00 -36.53
C ILE A 77 -13.11 -38.65 -35.70
N ALA A 78 -12.28 -39.65 -35.41
CA ALA A 78 -10.97 -39.41 -34.81
C ALA A 78 -10.23 -38.42 -35.73
N PRO A 79 -9.71 -37.29 -35.22
CA PRO A 79 -8.83 -36.47 -36.03
C PRO A 79 -7.67 -37.38 -36.45
N GLU A 80 -7.47 -37.51 -37.76
CA GLU A 80 -6.34 -38.19 -38.32
C GLU A 80 -5.09 -37.56 -37.71
N ALA A 81 -4.41 -38.33 -36.86
CA ALA A 81 -3.22 -37.87 -36.18
C ALA A 81 -2.17 -37.56 -37.25
N VAL A 82 -2.04 -36.28 -37.58
CA VAL A 82 -0.92 -35.79 -38.37
C VAL A 82 0.32 -36.13 -37.56
N THR A 83 1.02 -37.18 -37.98
CA THR A 83 2.31 -37.56 -37.41
C THR A 83 3.20 -36.34 -37.43
N ALA A 84 3.65 -35.90 -36.25
CA ALA A 84 4.57 -34.78 -36.14
C ALA A 84 5.77 -35.02 -37.07
N PRO A 85 6.16 -34.05 -37.92
CA PRO A 85 7.36 -34.19 -38.73
C PRO A 85 8.56 -34.41 -37.81
N ALA A 86 9.47 -35.28 -38.23
CA ALA A 86 10.67 -35.62 -37.46
C ALA A 86 11.44 -34.34 -37.07
N PRO A 87 12.03 -34.28 -35.87
CA PRO A 87 12.75 -33.10 -35.43
C PRO A 87 13.94 -32.85 -36.36
N ASP A 88 13.95 -31.67 -37.00
CA ASP A 88 15.02 -31.22 -37.87
C ASP A 88 16.35 -31.19 -37.09
N ALA A 89 17.21 -32.18 -37.38
CA ALA A 89 18.53 -32.33 -36.78
C ALA A 89 19.49 -31.11 -36.89
N PRO A 90 19.37 -30.16 -37.83
CA PRO A 90 20.24 -28.97 -37.80
C PRO A 90 19.86 -27.93 -36.74
N LEU A 91 18.72 -28.03 -36.06
CA LEU A 91 18.32 -27.12 -34.97
C LEU A 91 18.94 -27.51 -33.61
N ALA A 92 19.17 -28.80 -33.37
CA ALA A 92 19.84 -29.26 -32.15
C ALA A 92 21.35 -28.92 -32.14
N LEU A 93 21.98 -28.81 -33.31
CA LEU A 93 23.40 -28.42 -33.42
C LEU A 93 23.64 -26.90 -33.32
N ARG A 94 22.58 -26.08 -33.49
CA ARG A 94 22.66 -24.62 -33.38
C ARG A 94 22.43 -24.08 -31.96
N ALA A 95 21.99 -24.92 -31.03
CA ALA A 95 21.91 -24.56 -29.61
C ALA A 95 23.26 -24.69 -28.88
N ASP A 96 24.25 -25.37 -29.49
CA ASP A 96 25.59 -25.62 -28.89
C ASP A 96 26.66 -24.63 -29.37
N SER A 97 26.31 -23.73 -30.30
CA SER A 97 27.17 -22.62 -30.72
C SER A 97 26.41 -21.31 -30.55
N GLY A 98 26.83 -20.51 -29.57
CA GLY A 98 26.12 -19.31 -29.10
C GLY A 98 25.75 -18.32 -30.20
N GLY A 99 24.52 -18.45 -30.71
CA GLY A 99 23.92 -17.58 -31.71
C GLY A 99 22.80 -16.76 -31.09
N THR A 100 23.01 -15.45 -31.02
CA THR A 100 22.03 -14.45 -30.61
C THR A 100 20.87 -14.42 -31.61
N THR A 101 19.65 -14.70 -31.16
CA THR A 101 18.44 -14.26 -31.87
C THR A 101 17.52 -13.58 -30.87
N GLY A 102 17.18 -12.33 -31.19
CA GLY A 102 16.36 -11.46 -30.37
C GLY A 102 14.94 -12.01 -30.25
N PHE A 103 14.41 -11.91 -29.04
CA PHE A 103 12.98 -11.96 -28.81
C PHE A 103 12.37 -10.66 -29.31
N ASP A 104 11.51 -10.73 -30.33
CA ASP A 104 10.59 -9.66 -30.67
C ASP A 104 9.53 -9.56 -29.57
N LEU A 105 9.71 -8.60 -28.66
CA LEU A 105 8.69 -8.16 -27.73
C LEU A 105 7.87 -7.06 -28.43
N PRO A 106 6.54 -7.18 -28.55
CA PRO A 106 5.71 -6.03 -28.88
C PRO A 106 5.81 -4.98 -27.76
N ASN A 107 6.18 -3.76 -28.14
CA ASN A 107 6.38 -2.50 -27.39
C ASN A 107 5.56 -2.26 -26.09
N PRO A 108 5.98 -1.33 -25.19
CA PRO A 108 7.08 -0.36 -25.29
C PRO A 108 8.01 -0.42 -24.06
N LEU A 109 9.02 -1.29 -24.08
CA LEU A 109 10.17 -1.22 -23.16
C LEU A 109 11.47 -0.86 -23.88
N SER A 110 11.39 -0.64 -25.20
CA SER A 110 12.51 -0.35 -26.10
C SER A 110 13.04 1.09 -26.00
N SER A 111 12.41 1.96 -25.19
CA SER A 111 12.81 3.38 -25.06
C SER A 111 13.54 3.71 -23.75
N LEU A 112 13.84 2.73 -22.91
CA LEU A 112 14.83 2.94 -21.85
C LEU A 112 16.22 3.01 -22.52
N PRO A 113 17.08 3.99 -22.19
CA PRO A 113 18.43 4.05 -22.72
C PRO A 113 19.26 2.95 -22.08
N LEU A 114 19.03 1.70 -22.51
CA LEU A 114 19.94 0.60 -22.31
C LEU A 114 21.09 0.83 -23.28
N GLY A 115 22.10 1.57 -22.80
CA GLY A 115 23.32 1.84 -23.55
C GLY A 115 23.92 0.55 -24.12
N GLU A 116 24.46 0.67 -25.33
CA GLU A 116 25.16 -0.39 -26.07
C GLU A 116 26.12 -1.15 -25.13
N GLY A 117 25.79 -2.39 -24.78
CA GLY A 117 26.59 -3.18 -23.84
C GLY A 117 25.89 -4.30 -23.07
N PHE A 118 24.57 -4.44 -23.18
CA PHE A 118 23.86 -5.60 -22.61
C PHE A 118 23.95 -6.83 -23.53
N GLY A 119 25.14 -7.43 -23.58
CA GLY A 119 25.38 -8.76 -24.12
C GLY A 119 25.54 -9.78 -22.99
N THR A 120 24.87 -10.91 -23.12
CA THR A 120 24.99 -12.07 -22.23
C THR A 120 26.34 -12.79 -22.45
N ALA A 121 27.46 -12.20 -22.01
CA ALA A 121 28.73 -12.87 -21.76
C ALA A 121 29.82 -11.84 -21.41
N GLY A 122 30.49 -12.02 -20.26
CA GLY A 122 31.77 -11.35 -19.98
C GLY A 122 31.81 -10.55 -18.68
N PHE A 123 31.75 -11.24 -17.53
CA PHE A 123 32.30 -10.72 -16.28
C PHE A 123 33.82 -10.63 -16.40
N GLY A 124 34.31 -9.52 -16.97
CA GLY A 124 35.73 -9.15 -17.00
C GLY A 124 36.03 -8.12 -15.92
N GLY A 125 36.89 -8.48 -14.96
CA GLY A 125 37.27 -7.62 -13.85
C GLY A 125 37.98 -6.33 -14.30
N GLY A 126 37.53 -5.20 -13.76
CA GLY A 126 38.19 -3.90 -13.94
C GLY A 126 37.36 -2.75 -13.38
N ILE A 127 37.75 -2.26 -12.19
CA ILE A 127 37.43 -0.94 -11.60
C ILE A 127 35.94 -0.54 -11.66
N GLY A 128 35.09 -1.21 -10.86
CA GLY A 128 33.66 -0.86 -10.73
C GLY A 128 32.85 -1.77 -9.78
N ASN A 129 33.41 -2.17 -8.64
CA ASN A 129 32.89 -3.30 -7.83
C ASN A 129 31.62 -3.02 -6.98
N ALA A 130 31.08 -1.79 -6.97
CA ALA A 130 29.89 -1.48 -6.17
C ALA A 130 28.57 -1.65 -6.96
N LEU A 131 28.52 -1.16 -8.20
CA LEU A 131 27.31 -1.17 -9.04
C LEU A 131 27.05 -2.53 -9.69
N GLY A 132 28.10 -3.27 -10.09
CA GLY A 132 27.94 -4.61 -10.68
C GLY A 132 27.42 -5.65 -9.68
N ASN A 133 27.69 -5.46 -8.39
CA ASN A 133 27.32 -6.42 -7.36
C ASN A 133 25.86 -6.28 -6.92
N SER A 134 25.30 -5.07 -6.93
CA SER A 134 23.89 -4.84 -6.57
C SER A 134 22.96 -5.28 -7.71
N ASN A 135 23.30 -4.95 -8.95
CA ASN A 135 22.57 -5.40 -10.15
C ASN A 135 22.48 -6.94 -10.23
N ASN A 136 23.57 -7.64 -9.92
CA ASN A 136 23.58 -9.10 -9.89
C ASN A 136 22.67 -9.68 -8.80
N ARG A 137 22.66 -9.07 -7.60
CA ARG A 137 21.79 -9.49 -6.49
C ARG A 137 20.32 -9.22 -6.79
N PHE A 138 20.02 -8.11 -7.45
CA PHE A 138 18.67 -7.79 -7.88
C PHE A 138 18.19 -8.76 -8.96
N ALA A 139 19.02 -9.04 -9.97
CA ALA A 139 18.69 -10.01 -11.01
C ALA A 139 18.45 -11.42 -10.44
N SER A 140 19.30 -11.89 -9.51
CA SER A 140 19.08 -13.18 -8.83
C SER A 140 17.80 -13.17 -8.00
N PHE A 141 17.53 -12.09 -7.28
CA PHE A 141 16.30 -11.93 -6.49
C PHE A 141 15.04 -12.02 -7.36
N ILE A 142 15.00 -11.30 -8.49
CA ILE A 142 13.88 -11.36 -9.44
C ILE A 142 13.77 -12.76 -10.06
N SER A 143 14.90 -13.41 -10.39
CA SER A 143 14.90 -14.79 -10.90
C SER A 143 14.29 -15.77 -9.89
N ASP A 144 14.62 -15.63 -8.61
CA ASP A 144 14.05 -16.44 -7.53
C ASP A 144 12.54 -16.19 -7.39
N LEU A 145 12.12 -14.92 -7.43
CA LEU A 145 10.70 -14.55 -7.40
C LEU A 145 9.93 -15.08 -8.61
N ARG A 146 10.53 -15.12 -9.80
CA ARG A 146 9.89 -15.69 -11.00
C ARG A 146 9.77 -17.20 -10.92
N THR A 147 10.72 -17.86 -10.27
CA THR A 147 10.76 -19.33 -10.14
C THR A 147 9.82 -19.83 -9.05
N ASN A 148 9.93 -19.25 -7.86
CA ASN A 148 9.16 -19.66 -6.67
C ASN A 148 7.80 -18.95 -6.60
N GLY A 149 7.68 -17.83 -7.31
CA GLY A 149 6.52 -16.96 -7.33
C GLY A 149 6.42 -16.05 -6.11
N LEU A 150 5.61 -15.00 -6.26
CA LEU A 150 5.43 -13.94 -5.27
C LEU A 150 3.95 -13.85 -4.88
N ASP A 151 3.68 -13.84 -3.58
CA ASP A 151 2.38 -13.59 -3.01
C ASP A 151 2.47 -12.34 -2.11
N VAL A 152 1.64 -11.35 -2.36
CA VAL A 152 1.61 -10.08 -1.60
C VAL A 152 0.20 -9.88 -1.05
N VAL A 153 0.09 -9.62 0.26
CA VAL A 153 -1.18 -9.26 0.90
C VAL A 153 -1.04 -7.87 1.48
N PHE A 154 -1.91 -6.96 1.06
CA PHE A 154 -2.02 -5.64 1.67
C PHE A 154 -3.02 -5.72 2.82
N VAL A 155 -2.56 -5.40 4.02
CA VAL A 155 -3.41 -5.26 5.20
C VAL A 155 -3.59 -3.77 5.43
N VAL A 156 -4.78 -3.26 5.18
CA VAL A 156 -5.06 -1.83 5.10
C VAL A 156 -6.05 -1.45 6.20
N ASP A 157 -5.65 -0.45 6.97
CA ASP A 157 -6.55 0.22 7.90
C ASP A 157 -7.65 0.95 7.11
N ALA A 158 -8.90 0.67 7.46
CA ALA A 158 -10.10 1.24 6.83
C ALA A 158 -10.91 2.13 7.77
N THR A 159 -10.26 2.72 8.78
CA THR A 159 -10.84 3.75 9.64
C THR A 159 -10.95 5.10 8.95
N GLY A 160 -11.74 6.01 9.54
CA GLY A 160 -12.13 7.28 8.92
C GLY A 160 -10.95 8.17 8.44
N SER A 161 -9.80 8.12 9.10
CA SER A 161 -8.61 8.90 8.73
C SER A 161 -7.92 8.40 7.46
N MET A 162 -8.16 7.14 7.09
CA MET A 162 -7.52 6.44 5.97
C MET A 162 -8.19 6.69 4.62
N GLY A 163 -9.28 7.47 4.55
CA GLY A 163 -10.07 7.66 3.32
C GLY A 163 -9.25 8.05 2.10
N TRP A 164 -8.38 9.05 2.22
CA TRP A 164 -7.53 9.50 1.12
C TRP A 164 -6.52 8.43 0.67
N ALA A 165 -5.99 7.63 1.61
CA ALA A 165 -5.02 6.58 1.29
C ALA A 165 -5.70 5.40 0.61
N ILE A 166 -6.92 5.04 1.05
CA ILE A 166 -7.75 4.04 0.41
C ILE A 166 -8.09 4.45 -1.02
N ASP A 167 -8.52 5.69 -1.24
CA ASP A 167 -8.85 6.21 -2.57
C ASP A 167 -7.63 6.16 -3.51
N GLU A 168 -6.44 6.58 -3.03
CA GLU A 168 -5.20 6.47 -3.82
C GLU A 168 -4.86 5.00 -4.14
N ILE A 169 -5.05 4.07 -3.20
CA ILE A 169 -4.86 2.63 -3.44
C ILE A 169 -5.85 2.12 -4.49
N LYS A 170 -7.12 2.51 -4.44
CA LYS A 170 -8.14 2.14 -5.44
C LYS A 170 -7.74 2.60 -6.83
N ASP A 171 -7.36 3.87 -6.95
CA ASP A 171 -7.00 4.49 -8.23
C ASP A 171 -5.75 3.88 -8.84
N ARG A 172 -4.81 3.41 -8.00
CA ARG A 172 -3.49 2.95 -8.43
C ARG A 172 -3.27 1.45 -8.35
N ILE A 173 -4.25 0.67 -7.93
CA ILE A 173 -4.04 -0.78 -7.77
C ILE A 173 -3.65 -1.45 -9.08
N TYR A 174 -4.22 -0.99 -10.20
CA TYR A 174 -3.84 -1.49 -11.52
C TYR A 174 -2.36 -1.24 -11.80
N ASP A 175 -1.89 -0.01 -11.57
CA ASP A 175 -0.49 0.41 -11.79
C ASP A 175 0.48 -0.40 -10.90
N ILE A 176 0.13 -0.62 -9.62
CA ILE A 176 0.94 -1.43 -8.69
C ILE A 176 1.05 -2.87 -9.21
N VAL A 177 -0.10 -3.48 -9.50
CA VAL A 177 -0.18 -4.88 -9.93
C VAL A 177 0.52 -5.09 -11.26
N SER A 178 0.30 -4.21 -12.24
CA SER A 178 0.94 -4.31 -13.55
C SER A 178 2.46 -4.14 -13.45
N THR A 179 2.91 -3.18 -12.66
CA THR A 179 4.34 -2.89 -12.49
C THR A 179 5.08 -4.05 -11.85
N VAL A 180 4.54 -4.62 -10.77
CA VAL A 180 5.14 -5.79 -10.13
C VAL A 180 5.11 -7.00 -11.06
N ARG A 181 4.04 -7.18 -11.85
CA ARG A 181 3.93 -8.30 -12.80
C ARG A 181 4.86 -8.19 -14.00
N THR A 182 5.28 -7.00 -14.39
CA THR A 182 6.35 -6.81 -15.37
C THR A 182 7.65 -7.49 -14.91
N LEU A 183 7.94 -7.44 -13.61
CA LEU A 183 9.11 -8.10 -13.02
C LEU A 183 8.84 -9.58 -12.67
N VAL A 184 7.66 -9.85 -12.11
CA VAL A 184 7.26 -11.18 -11.61
C VAL A 184 5.87 -11.54 -12.13
N PRO A 185 5.75 -12.13 -13.34
CA PRO A 185 4.46 -12.42 -13.95
C PRO A 185 3.55 -13.34 -13.12
N ALA A 186 4.15 -14.21 -12.30
CA ALA A 186 3.44 -15.14 -11.42
C ALA A 186 3.02 -14.52 -10.06
N ALA A 187 3.06 -13.19 -9.93
CA ALA A 187 2.69 -12.48 -8.71
C ALA A 187 1.16 -12.47 -8.47
N ARG A 188 0.76 -12.90 -7.27
CA ARG A 188 -0.62 -12.83 -6.77
C ARG A 188 -0.74 -11.76 -5.69
N PHE A 189 -1.90 -11.14 -5.64
CA PHE A 189 -2.20 -10.10 -4.67
C PHE A 189 -3.47 -10.44 -3.92
N GLY A 190 -3.49 -10.12 -2.63
CA GLY A 190 -4.66 -10.21 -1.76
C GLY A 190 -4.79 -8.92 -0.96
N PHE A 191 -5.97 -8.70 -0.41
CA PHE A 191 -6.26 -7.54 0.42
C PHE A 191 -6.99 -7.96 1.68
N VAL A 192 -6.66 -7.30 2.77
CA VAL A 192 -7.39 -7.37 4.03
C VAL A 192 -7.65 -5.94 4.46
N ALA A 193 -8.90 -5.59 4.64
CA ALA A 193 -9.31 -4.33 5.24
C ALA A 193 -9.78 -4.61 6.67
N PHE A 194 -9.30 -3.84 7.63
CA PHE A 194 -9.76 -3.92 9.01
C PHE A 194 -10.21 -2.55 9.51
N ARG A 195 -11.12 -2.54 10.47
CA ARG A 195 -11.60 -1.34 11.15
C ARG A 195 -11.51 -1.52 12.66
N ASP A 196 -11.86 -0.49 13.40
CA ASP A 196 -11.94 -0.54 14.85
C ASP A 196 -13.03 -1.50 15.36
N HIS A 197 -12.84 -2.07 16.56
CA HIS A 197 -13.68 -3.10 17.18
C HIS A 197 -15.15 -2.71 17.36
N ASN A 198 -15.42 -1.42 17.47
CA ASN A 198 -16.77 -0.89 17.67
C ASN A 198 -17.50 -0.56 16.36
N ASP A 199 -16.88 -0.80 15.20
CA ASP A 199 -17.53 -0.55 13.92
C ASP A 199 -18.67 -1.56 13.68
N PRO A 200 -19.91 -1.08 13.43
CA PRO A 200 -21.06 -1.96 13.28
C PRO A 200 -21.12 -2.66 11.91
N GLU A 201 -20.34 -2.21 10.92
CA GLU A 201 -20.40 -2.74 9.55
C GLU A 201 -19.50 -3.97 9.39
N PHE A 202 -18.24 -3.89 9.79
CA PHE A 202 -17.31 -5.02 9.80
C PHE A 202 -16.04 -4.72 10.61
N LEU A 203 -15.49 -5.77 11.22
CA LEU A 203 -14.15 -5.74 11.83
C LEU A 203 -13.06 -6.05 10.81
N VAL A 204 -13.24 -7.11 10.01
CA VAL A 204 -12.29 -7.52 8.96
C VAL A 204 -13.06 -7.96 7.70
N ARG A 205 -12.56 -7.55 6.54
CA ARG A 205 -12.93 -8.09 5.22
C ARG A 205 -11.67 -8.47 4.48
N SER A 206 -11.71 -9.59 3.76
CA SER A 206 -10.54 -10.07 3.00
C SER A 206 -10.92 -10.52 1.60
N GLU A 207 -10.03 -10.24 0.65
CA GLU A 207 -9.97 -10.86 -0.67
C GLU A 207 -8.71 -11.72 -0.72
N PRO A 208 -8.85 -13.06 -0.80
CA PRO A 208 -7.72 -13.97 -0.87
C PRO A 208 -6.81 -13.72 -2.08
N LEU A 209 -5.60 -14.28 -2.03
CA LEU A 209 -4.59 -14.14 -3.08
C LEU A 209 -5.12 -14.59 -4.45
N THR A 210 -5.16 -13.65 -5.39
CA THR A 210 -5.73 -13.84 -6.73
C THR A 210 -4.80 -13.32 -7.82
N PHE A 211 -4.91 -13.91 -9.01
CA PHE A 211 -4.32 -13.35 -10.22
C PHE A 211 -5.21 -12.27 -10.86
N SER A 212 -6.49 -12.22 -10.50
CA SER A 212 -7.45 -11.31 -11.15
C SER A 212 -7.41 -9.92 -10.53
N THR A 213 -6.85 -8.95 -11.27
CA THR A 213 -6.91 -7.53 -10.90
C THR A 213 -8.36 -7.04 -10.80
N ALA A 214 -9.27 -7.61 -11.59
CA ALA A 214 -10.70 -7.27 -11.53
C ALA A 214 -11.36 -7.70 -10.21
N LYS A 215 -10.93 -8.83 -9.61
CA LYS A 215 -11.41 -9.23 -8.28
C LYS A 215 -10.93 -8.26 -7.20
N LEU A 216 -9.66 -7.86 -7.26
CA LEU A 216 -9.11 -6.86 -6.34
C LEU A 216 -9.85 -5.53 -6.43
N HIS A 217 -10.10 -5.06 -7.65
CA HIS A 217 -10.88 -3.83 -7.85
C HIS A 217 -12.29 -3.96 -7.29
N ARG A 218 -13.00 -5.07 -7.54
CA ARG A 218 -14.36 -5.29 -6.99
C ARG A 218 -14.38 -5.35 -5.46
N PHE A 219 -13.32 -5.83 -4.83
CA PHE A 219 -13.17 -5.81 -3.37
C PHE A 219 -12.94 -4.39 -2.85
N LEU A 220 -12.06 -3.63 -3.51
CA LEU A 220 -11.68 -2.29 -3.09
C LEU A 220 -12.76 -1.25 -3.39
N ASP A 221 -13.48 -1.36 -4.50
CA ASP A 221 -14.48 -0.38 -4.96
C ASP A 221 -15.50 0.02 -3.87
N PRO A 222 -16.18 -0.91 -3.17
CA PRO A 222 -17.13 -0.56 -2.10
C PRO A 222 -16.46 -0.18 -0.78
N LEU A 223 -15.15 -0.36 -0.61
CA LEU A 223 -14.47 -0.13 0.66
C LEU A 223 -14.43 1.37 0.97
N GLN A 224 -15.08 1.80 2.03
CA GLN A 224 -15.03 3.20 2.49
C GLN A 224 -14.36 3.27 3.86
N ALA A 225 -13.62 4.35 4.09
CA ALA A 225 -13.07 4.65 5.40
C ALA A 225 -14.20 5.04 6.37
N ALA A 226 -14.38 4.30 7.46
CA ALA A 226 -15.36 4.60 8.49
C ALA A 226 -14.97 3.94 9.82
N GLY A 227 -15.64 4.33 10.90
CA GLY A 227 -15.34 3.83 12.24
C GLY A 227 -14.20 4.59 12.92
N GLY A 228 -13.57 3.94 13.90
CA GLY A 228 -12.64 4.55 14.86
C GLY A 228 -13.36 5.06 16.10
N GLY A 229 -12.67 5.87 16.90
CA GLY A 229 -13.24 6.50 18.11
C GLY A 229 -12.23 6.67 19.24
N ASP A 230 -11.17 5.88 19.23
CA ASP A 230 -9.98 6.11 20.04
C ASP A 230 -8.74 6.24 19.13
N ILE A 231 -7.55 6.21 19.73
CA ILE A 231 -6.28 6.33 19.01
C ILE A 231 -5.71 4.99 18.55
N TRP A 232 -6.37 3.88 18.86
CA TRP A 232 -5.85 2.53 18.70
C TRP A 232 -6.66 1.75 17.67
N GLU A 233 -5.97 0.90 16.92
CA GLU A 233 -6.59 0.14 15.85
C GLU A 233 -6.48 -1.37 16.06
N GLU A 234 -7.42 -2.11 15.46
CA GLU A 234 -7.50 -3.58 15.50
C GLU A 234 -6.54 -4.25 14.49
N VAL A 235 -5.29 -3.81 14.50
CA VAL A 235 -4.23 -4.31 13.61
C VAL A 235 -4.02 -5.82 13.79
N ASN A 236 -4.13 -6.35 15.01
CA ASN A 236 -3.98 -7.79 15.25
C ASN A 236 -5.01 -8.61 14.47
N ALA A 237 -6.27 -8.15 14.40
CA ALA A 237 -7.31 -8.82 13.63
C ALA A 237 -7.00 -8.81 12.13
N GLY A 238 -6.56 -7.66 11.59
CA GLY A 238 -6.14 -7.54 10.20
C GLY A 238 -4.95 -8.42 9.84
N ILE A 239 -3.91 -8.44 10.69
CA ILE A 239 -2.73 -9.30 10.47
C ILE A 239 -3.08 -10.77 10.60
N ALA A 240 -3.93 -11.16 11.55
CA ALA A 240 -4.40 -12.53 11.70
C ALA A 240 -5.10 -13.02 10.42
N ALA A 241 -6.07 -12.27 9.90
CA ALA A 241 -6.73 -12.62 8.65
C ALA A 241 -5.75 -12.62 7.46
N GLY A 242 -4.80 -11.69 7.41
CA GLY A 242 -3.76 -11.67 6.38
C GLY A 242 -2.87 -12.91 6.39
N ILE A 243 -2.60 -13.48 7.56
CA ILE A 243 -1.80 -14.70 7.70
C ILE A 243 -2.66 -15.94 7.40
N ASP A 244 -3.85 -16.01 7.98
CA ASP A 244 -4.64 -17.24 8.06
C ASP A 244 -5.59 -17.43 6.84
N ASP A 245 -6.16 -16.34 6.29
CA ASP A 245 -7.22 -16.41 5.29
C ASP A 245 -6.77 -16.13 3.84
N SER A 246 -5.50 -15.76 3.65
CA SER A 246 -5.02 -15.27 2.34
C SER A 246 -4.79 -16.35 1.28
N GLY A 247 -4.67 -17.63 1.64
CA GLY A 247 -4.45 -18.72 0.66
C GLY A 247 -3.04 -18.75 0.04
N TRP A 248 -2.01 -18.62 0.87
CA TRP A 248 -0.60 -18.62 0.48
C TRP A 248 -0.19 -19.86 -0.32
N ARG A 249 0.57 -19.67 -1.42
CA ARG A 249 1.12 -20.78 -2.21
C ARG A 249 2.35 -21.34 -1.50
N VAL A 250 2.46 -22.68 -1.48
CA VAL A 250 3.65 -23.37 -0.97
C VAL A 250 4.89 -22.97 -1.78
N GLY A 251 5.96 -22.60 -1.08
CA GLY A 251 7.23 -22.21 -1.69
C GLY A 251 7.27 -20.78 -2.26
N ALA A 252 6.13 -20.08 -2.34
CA ALA A 252 6.12 -18.69 -2.75
C ALA A 252 6.83 -17.80 -1.72
N ARG A 253 7.40 -16.69 -2.19
CA ARG A 253 7.76 -15.60 -1.28
C ARG A 253 6.47 -14.92 -0.80
N ARG A 254 6.29 -14.83 0.52
CA ARG A 254 5.06 -14.36 1.16
C ARG A 254 5.32 -13.02 1.84
N ILE A 255 4.66 -11.97 1.38
CA ILE A 255 4.86 -10.61 1.89
C ILE A 255 3.51 -10.07 2.35
N ILE A 256 3.47 -9.58 3.59
CA ILE A 256 2.39 -8.76 4.11
C ILE A 256 2.88 -7.32 4.17
N ILE A 257 2.07 -6.38 3.68
CA ILE A 257 2.32 -4.96 3.80
C ILE A 257 1.17 -4.35 4.59
N LEU A 258 1.46 -3.95 5.83
CA LEU A 258 0.52 -3.20 6.66
C LEU A 258 0.55 -1.73 6.25
N VAL A 259 -0.61 -1.14 5.95
CA VAL A 259 -0.78 0.28 5.66
C VAL A 259 -1.75 0.86 6.68
N GLY A 260 -1.30 1.84 7.46
CA GLY A 260 -2.12 2.45 8.51
C GLY A 260 -1.51 3.74 9.04
N ASP A 261 -2.29 4.48 9.84
CA ASP A 261 -1.87 5.75 10.44
C ASP A 261 -1.94 5.77 11.98
N ALA A 262 -2.51 4.73 12.59
CA ALA A 262 -2.65 4.60 14.03
C ALA A 262 -1.98 3.32 14.60
N PRO A 263 -1.55 3.36 15.87
CA PRO A 263 -0.91 2.23 16.54
C PRO A 263 -1.88 1.09 16.85
N PRO A 264 -1.39 -0.16 16.95
CA PRO A 264 -2.17 -1.30 17.44
C PRO A 264 -2.55 -1.15 18.91
N ARG A 265 -3.66 -1.78 19.33
CA ARG A 265 -4.03 -1.85 20.76
C ARG A 265 -2.94 -2.47 21.63
N GLU A 266 -2.58 -1.78 22.70
CA GLU A 266 -1.49 -2.14 23.62
C GLU A 266 -1.70 -3.53 24.24
N GLU A 267 -2.94 -3.86 24.64
CA GLU A 267 -3.28 -5.17 25.22
C GLU A 267 -3.07 -6.35 24.27
N SER A 268 -3.09 -6.12 22.96
CA SER A 268 -2.95 -7.15 21.93
C SER A 268 -1.56 -7.19 21.30
N PHE A 269 -0.68 -6.26 21.67
CA PHE A 269 0.56 -6.01 20.94
C PHE A 269 1.57 -7.15 21.08
N ASP A 270 1.73 -7.72 22.28
CA ASP A 270 2.59 -8.88 22.50
C ASP A 270 2.13 -10.12 21.71
N GLU A 271 0.81 -10.33 21.63
CA GLU A 271 0.23 -11.41 20.83
C GLU A 271 0.51 -11.20 19.34
N LEU A 272 0.31 -9.97 18.87
CA LEU A 272 0.59 -9.55 17.50
C LEU A 272 2.05 -9.80 17.11
N LEU A 273 3.00 -9.40 17.96
CA LEU A 273 4.43 -9.67 17.73
C LEU A 273 4.72 -11.18 17.69
N GLY A 274 4.15 -11.95 18.61
CA GLY A 274 4.27 -13.41 18.60
C GLY A 274 3.70 -14.07 17.33
N ARG A 275 2.62 -13.50 16.78
CA ARG A 275 2.02 -13.93 15.51
C ARG A 275 2.92 -13.60 14.32
N ILE A 276 3.45 -12.38 14.27
CA ILE A 276 4.40 -11.95 13.23
C ILE A 276 5.65 -12.83 13.24
N HIS A 277 6.23 -13.12 14.41
CA HIS A 277 7.39 -14.00 14.54
C HIS A 277 7.12 -15.41 14.00
N ARG A 278 5.93 -15.97 14.22
CA ARG A 278 5.56 -17.28 13.65
C ARG A 278 5.41 -17.21 12.14
N PHE A 279 4.82 -16.14 11.61
CA PHE A 279 4.72 -15.93 10.17
C PHE A 279 6.11 -15.86 9.52
N THR A 280 7.04 -15.11 10.12
CA THR A 280 8.40 -14.95 9.60
C THR A 280 9.27 -16.18 9.77
N ALA A 281 9.09 -16.95 10.85
CA ALA A 281 9.76 -18.25 11.04
C ALA A 281 9.40 -19.23 9.92
N ASN A 282 8.19 -19.11 9.34
CA ASN A 282 7.77 -19.92 8.20
C ASN A 282 8.22 -19.33 6.84
N GLY A 283 9.00 -18.24 6.80
CA GLY A 283 9.47 -17.60 5.57
C GLY A 283 8.54 -16.53 5.01
N GLY A 284 7.61 -16.02 5.83
CA GLY A 284 6.90 -14.78 5.54
C GLY A 284 7.75 -13.54 5.82
N THR A 285 7.34 -12.40 5.27
CA THR A 285 7.93 -11.08 5.55
C THR A 285 6.80 -10.09 5.81
N LEU A 286 6.93 -9.28 6.86
CA LEU A 286 6.00 -8.20 7.17
C LEU A 286 6.72 -6.85 7.08
N SER A 287 6.22 -6.00 6.20
CA SER A 287 6.63 -4.60 6.05
C SER A 287 5.48 -3.68 6.48
N THR A 288 5.81 -2.47 6.92
CA THR A 288 4.81 -1.49 7.38
C THR A 288 4.95 -0.17 6.63
N LEU A 289 3.83 0.49 6.39
CA LEU A 289 3.75 1.80 5.78
C LEU A 289 2.90 2.71 6.67
N ASP A 290 3.59 3.61 7.39
CA ASP A 290 2.99 4.65 8.21
C ASP A 290 2.57 5.80 7.29
N VAL A 291 1.25 5.95 7.08
CA VAL A 291 0.66 7.05 6.31
C VAL A 291 0.18 8.20 7.19
N SER A 292 0.49 8.19 8.49
CA SER A 292 0.05 9.22 9.42
C SER A 292 0.63 10.60 9.05
N PRO A 293 -0.13 11.70 9.27
CA PRO A 293 0.39 13.04 9.09
C PRO A 293 1.66 13.31 9.92
N SER A 294 1.77 12.67 11.09
CA SER A 294 2.91 12.80 11.99
C SER A 294 4.21 12.23 11.41
N ALA A 295 4.11 11.12 10.67
CA ALA A 295 5.23 10.51 9.97
C ALA A 295 5.52 11.20 8.63
N ASN A 296 4.51 11.90 8.07
CA ASN A 296 4.53 12.46 6.72
C ASN A 296 4.19 13.96 6.70
N PRO A 297 5.08 14.84 7.21
CA PRO A 297 4.83 16.28 7.22
C PRO A 297 4.60 16.86 5.81
N GLY A 298 5.15 16.23 4.76
CA GLY A 298 4.93 16.64 3.36
C GLY A 298 3.45 16.57 2.93
N LEU A 299 2.67 15.62 3.45
CA LEU A 299 1.23 15.57 3.18
C LEU A 299 0.51 16.81 3.73
N ILE A 300 0.94 17.27 4.91
CA ILE A 300 0.40 18.47 5.54
C ILE A 300 0.78 19.71 4.74
N GLU A 301 2.02 19.80 4.28
CA GLU A 301 2.49 20.93 3.44
C GLU A 301 1.68 21.07 2.16
N ILE A 302 1.32 19.94 1.54
CA ILE A 302 0.51 19.91 0.32
C ILE A 302 -0.94 20.31 0.61
N ARG A 303 -1.54 19.77 1.67
CA ARG A 303 -2.89 20.11 2.11
C ARG A 303 -3.03 21.59 2.47
N GLU A 304 -2.05 22.14 3.19
CA GLU A 304 -2.07 23.52 3.69
C GLU A 304 -1.50 24.53 2.68
N GLY A 305 -0.90 24.06 1.58
CA GLY A 305 -0.27 24.91 0.56
C GLY A 305 0.92 25.74 1.06
N ARG A 306 1.52 25.37 2.20
CA ARG A 306 2.61 26.11 2.84
C ARG A 306 3.56 25.17 3.59
N PRO A 307 4.85 25.51 3.71
CA PRO A 307 5.78 24.72 4.51
C PRO A 307 5.34 24.71 5.99
N VAL A 308 5.56 23.58 6.64
CA VAL A 308 5.33 23.41 8.08
C VAL A 308 6.67 23.29 8.80
N ASN A 309 6.69 23.58 10.10
CA ASN A 309 7.87 23.34 10.90
C ASN A 309 8.05 21.82 11.07
N ARG A 310 8.91 21.20 10.27
CA ARG A 310 9.12 19.74 10.32
C ARG A 310 9.64 19.23 11.67
N ALA A 311 10.21 20.10 12.50
CA ALA A 311 10.73 19.72 13.82
C ALA A 311 9.64 19.33 14.84
N ILE A 312 8.38 19.71 14.62
CA ILE A 312 7.25 19.32 15.49
C ILE A 312 6.58 18.01 15.05
N TYR A 313 7.02 17.42 13.93
CA TYR A 313 6.51 16.16 13.40
C TYR A 313 7.55 15.05 13.55
N ARG A 314 7.09 13.80 13.60
CA ARG A 314 7.97 12.64 13.80
C ARG A 314 8.89 12.42 12.61
N GLY A 315 8.36 12.54 11.39
CA GLY A 315 9.11 12.36 10.14
C GLY A 315 9.69 10.96 9.91
N LYS A 316 9.26 9.98 10.72
CA LYS A 316 9.66 8.57 10.69
C LYS A 316 8.47 7.70 11.11
N PRO A 317 8.48 6.39 10.82
CA PRO A 317 7.40 5.50 11.24
C PRO A 317 7.21 5.50 12.77
N MET A 318 6.00 5.21 13.23
CA MET A 318 5.73 4.98 14.66
C MET A 318 6.53 3.79 15.21
N ARG A 319 6.77 3.82 16.52
CA ARG A 319 7.59 2.81 17.20
C ARG A 319 7.00 1.42 17.04
N GLU A 320 5.69 1.31 17.19
CA GLU A 320 4.95 0.06 17.11
C GLU A 320 5.09 -0.56 15.70
N PHE A 321 5.09 0.27 14.65
CA PHE A 321 5.34 -0.18 13.27
C PHE A 321 6.78 -0.64 13.07
N LEU A 322 7.75 0.03 13.68
CA LEU A 322 9.16 -0.39 13.65
C LEU A 322 9.33 -1.75 14.33
N GLU A 323 8.74 -1.96 15.50
CA GLU A 323 8.81 -3.22 16.24
C GLU A 323 8.14 -4.38 15.49
N MET A 324 6.95 -4.13 14.90
CA MET A 324 6.29 -5.11 14.03
C MET A 324 7.15 -5.47 12.83
N THR A 325 7.80 -4.49 12.21
CA THR A 325 8.67 -4.71 11.06
C THR A 325 9.94 -5.49 11.43
N GLU A 326 10.53 -5.18 12.58
CA GLU A 326 11.69 -5.92 13.09
C GLU A 326 11.33 -7.39 13.34
N ALA A 327 10.19 -7.66 13.98
CA ALA A 327 9.64 -9.01 14.09
C ALA A 327 9.33 -9.65 12.72
N GLY A 328 8.93 -8.80 11.77
CA GLY A 328 8.54 -9.05 10.38
C GLY A 328 9.68 -9.33 9.40
N LYS A 329 10.93 -8.99 9.76
CA LYS A 329 12.11 -9.00 8.86
C LYS A 329 11.86 -8.26 7.53
N GLY A 330 10.97 -7.26 7.54
CA GLY A 330 10.65 -6.43 6.39
C GLY A 330 11.21 -5.02 6.56
N ASP A 331 10.57 -4.06 5.87
CA ASP A 331 10.94 -2.65 5.90
C ASP A 331 9.80 -1.79 6.44
N ALA A 332 10.14 -0.80 7.25
CA ALA A 332 9.21 0.19 7.78
C ALA A 332 9.34 1.46 6.96
N GLY A 333 8.22 1.99 6.48
CA GLY A 333 8.20 3.10 5.56
C GLY A 333 7.31 4.25 5.96
N THR A 334 7.69 5.42 5.48
CA THR A 334 6.80 6.58 5.33
C THR A 334 6.69 6.88 3.83
N LEU A 335 5.83 7.82 3.47
CA LEU A 335 5.67 8.28 2.09
C LEU A 335 6.79 9.23 1.66
N HIS A 336 7.69 9.64 2.56
CA HIS A 336 8.82 10.52 2.26
C HIS A 336 8.43 11.85 1.57
N GLY A 337 7.18 12.30 1.75
CA GLY A 337 6.63 13.49 1.10
C GLY A 337 6.07 13.26 -0.30
N ASP A 338 6.10 12.03 -0.81
CA ASP A 338 5.34 11.64 -1.99
C ASP A 338 3.84 11.53 -1.62
N VAL A 339 2.96 12.05 -2.47
CA VAL A 339 1.50 11.88 -2.29
C VAL A 339 1.07 10.47 -2.71
N LYS A 340 1.81 9.88 -3.65
CA LYS A 340 1.49 8.59 -4.26
C LYS A 340 1.97 7.44 -3.39
N VAL A 341 1.03 6.69 -2.83
CA VAL A 341 1.30 5.49 -2.03
C VAL A 341 1.94 4.38 -2.89
N THR A 342 1.66 4.37 -4.21
CA THR A 342 2.10 3.39 -5.21
C THR A 342 3.60 3.09 -5.19
N LYS A 343 4.43 4.13 -5.31
CA LYS A 343 5.88 3.99 -5.39
C LYS A 343 6.43 3.31 -4.15
N ARG A 344 5.92 3.71 -3.00
CA ARG A 344 6.35 3.17 -1.71
C ARG A 344 5.93 1.71 -1.55
N LEU A 345 4.70 1.36 -1.94
CA LEU A 345 4.24 -0.03 -1.91
C LEU A 345 5.11 -0.92 -2.80
N ILE A 346 5.43 -0.49 -4.02
CA ILE A 346 6.30 -1.27 -4.92
C ILE A 346 7.70 -1.46 -4.31
N THR A 347 8.27 -0.40 -3.71
CA THR A 347 9.55 -0.52 -2.99
C THR A 347 9.45 -1.50 -1.82
N LEU A 348 8.37 -1.49 -1.04
CA LEU A 348 8.20 -2.42 0.08
C LEU A 348 7.98 -3.88 -0.36
N ILE A 349 7.39 -4.11 -1.54
CA ILE A 349 7.25 -5.45 -2.13
C ILE A 349 8.61 -5.99 -2.56
N MET A 350 9.42 -5.15 -3.22
CA MET A 350 10.73 -5.56 -3.73
C MET A 350 11.81 -5.57 -2.62
N GLY A 351 11.65 -4.73 -1.60
CA GLY A 351 12.59 -4.48 -0.52
C GLY A 351 13.38 -3.19 -0.73
N GLU A 352 13.61 -2.44 0.35
CA GLU A 352 14.33 -1.16 0.37
C GLU A 352 15.74 -1.24 -0.21
N GLN A 353 16.41 -2.38 -0.03
CA GLN A 353 17.77 -2.59 -0.55
C GLN A 353 17.86 -2.47 -2.09
N PHE A 354 16.74 -2.54 -2.81
CA PHE A 354 16.67 -2.43 -4.26
C PHE A 354 16.02 -1.13 -4.74
N ALA A 355 15.83 -0.14 -3.86
CA ALA A 355 15.17 1.12 -4.21
C ALA A 355 15.90 1.89 -5.33
N ASN A 356 17.24 1.79 -5.39
CA ASN A 356 18.04 2.45 -6.42
C ASN A 356 17.86 1.80 -7.80
N GLU A 357 17.85 0.46 -7.84
CA GLU A 357 17.65 -0.34 -9.05
C GLU A 357 16.24 -0.12 -9.61
N MET A 358 15.25 0.07 -8.73
CA MET A 358 13.87 0.32 -9.10
C MET A 358 13.59 1.76 -9.54
N ARG A 359 14.52 2.70 -9.32
CA ARG A 359 14.29 4.13 -9.52
C ARG A 359 13.75 4.48 -10.91
N ALA A 360 14.38 3.96 -11.97
CA ALA A 360 13.98 4.24 -13.34
C ALA A 360 12.57 3.73 -13.66
N LEU A 361 12.17 2.60 -13.06
CA LEU A 361 10.83 2.04 -13.22
C LEU A 361 9.79 2.83 -12.40
N LEU A 362 10.18 3.30 -11.22
CA LEU A 362 9.34 4.10 -10.34
C LEU A 362 9.15 5.55 -10.82
N GLU A 363 9.98 6.05 -11.74
CA GLU A 363 9.85 7.40 -12.33
C GLU A 363 8.79 7.45 -13.45
N VAL A 364 8.34 6.30 -13.96
CA VAL A 364 7.33 6.20 -15.04
C VAL A 364 5.89 6.20 -14.49
N ILE A 365 5.72 5.95 -13.18
CA ILE A 365 4.44 5.85 -12.46
C ILE A 365 4.17 7.11 -11.63
#